data_AF-A0A923ZMG9-F1
#
_entry.id   AF-A0A923ZMG9-F1
#
_cell.length_a   1.000
_cell.length_b   1.000
_cell.length_c   1.000
_cell.angle_alpha   90.00
_cell.angle_beta   90.00
_cell.angle_gamma   90.00
#
_symmetry.space_group_name_H-M   'P 1'
#
loop_
_entity.id
_entity.type
_entity.pdbx_description
1 polymer ?
#
loop_
_entity_poly.entity_id
_entity_poly.type
_entity_poly.pdbx_seq_one_letter_code
_entity_poly.pdbx_strand_id
1 'polypeptide(L)'
;MNNDRRDFLRKLGTASCAGLLAATPIVSIAETVNKHEMNEVPSNNKPFTISILQTTDVHCQVHPHDELFWENNKAVFRKTGGYAHLAAYLQKERKVG
;
A
#
# COMPACT_ATOMS: atom_id res chain seq x y z
N MET A 1 9.90 11.38 18.38
CA MET A 1 10.85 10.68 17.46
C MET A 1 10.18 10.35 16.11
N ASN A 2 9.92 11.34 15.24
CA ASN A 2 9.51 11.03 13.87
C ASN A 2 9.85 12.12 12.82
N ASN A 3 10.73 13.07 13.17
CA ASN A 3 11.21 14.10 12.25
C ASN A 3 12.58 13.74 11.65
N ASP A 4 13.37 12.92 12.35
CA ASP A 4 14.74 12.56 11.94
C ASP A 4 14.76 11.74 10.63
N ARG A 5 13.77 10.87 10.41
CA ARG A 5 13.65 10.08 9.16
C ARG A 5 13.33 10.96 7.96
N ARG A 6 12.51 11.99 8.16
CA ARG A 6 12.11 12.93 7.10
C ARG A 6 13.26 13.86 6.73
N ASP A 7 14.01 14.32 7.74
CA ASP A 7 15.20 15.12 7.53
C ASP A 7 16.32 14.33 6.86
N PHE A 8 16.48 13.05 7.19
CA PHE A 8 17.42 12.16 6.53
C PHE A 8 17.08 11.99 5.03
N LEU A 9 15.81 11.73 4.70
CA LEU A 9 15.36 11.62 3.31
C LEU A 9 15.51 12.93 2.53
N ARG A 10 15.25 14.08 3.17
CA ARG A 10 15.46 15.41 2.58
C ARG A 10 16.95 15.65 2.29
N LYS A 11 17.83 15.34 3.24
CA LYS A 11 19.28 15.51 3.09
C LYS A 11 19.86 14.59 2.02
N LEU A 12 19.43 13.33 1.97
CA LEU A 12 19.80 12.40 0.89
C LEU A 12 19.36 12.93 -0.47
N GLY A 13 18.09 13.36 -0.60
CA GLY A 13 17.57 13.93 -1.85
C GLY A 13 18.33 15.16 -2.34
N THR A 14 18.68 16.08 -1.44
CA THR A 14 19.47 17.28 -1.80
C THR A 14 20.91 16.96 -2.19
N ALA A 15 21.54 15.97 -1.53
CA ALA A 15 22.92 15.58 -1.84
C ALA A 15 23.05 14.85 -3.18
N SER A 16 22.06 14.03 -3.55
CA SER A 16 22.00 13.40 -4.88
C SER A 16 21.74 14.41 -6.01
N CYS A 17 20.97 15.47 -5.76
CA CYS A 17 20.71 16.49 -6.77
C CYS A 17 21.88 17.46 -6.95
N ALA A 18 22.64 17.79 -5.91
CA ALA A 18 23.79 18.72 -6.02
C ALA A 18 24.89 18.22 -6.96
N GLY A 19 25.11 16.89 -7.06
CA GLY A 19 26.05 16.30 -8.02
C GLY A 19 25.59 16.37 -9.48
N LEU A 20 24.28 16.53 -9.72
CA LEU A 20 23.66 16.63 -11.06
C LEU A 20 23.48 18.08 -11.53
N LEU A 21 23.53 19.07 -10.63
CA LEU A 21 23.27 20.47 -10.96
C LEU A 21 24.41 21.20 -11.69
N ALA A 22 25.56 20.56 -11.91
CA ALA A 22 26.64 21.13 -12.74
C ALA A 22 26.35 21.03 -14.25
N ALA A 23 25.31 20.29 -14.67
CA ALA A 23 24.88 20.21 -16.06
C ALA A 23 23.47 20.80 -16.24
N THR A 24 23.41 22.00 -16.81
CA THR A 24 22.19 22.65 -17.34
C THR A 24 21.41 21.69 -18.23
N PRO A 25 20.11 21.40 -17.97
CA PRO A 25 18.98 22.32 -18.21
C PRO A 25 17.94 22.31 -17.07
N ILE A 26 18.24 21.69 -15.93
CA ILE A 26 17.30 21.44 -14.83
C ILE A 26 16.86 22.75 -14.14
N VAL A 27 17.70 23.80 -14.14
CA VAL A 27 17.37 25.10 -13.53
C VAL A 27 16.19 25.80 -14.23
N SER A 28 16.08 25.70 -15.56
CA SER A 28 14.95 26.28 -16.30
C SER A 28 13.62 25.57 -15.98
N ILE A 29 13.67 24.26 -15.74
CA ILE A 29 12.52 23.47 -15.27
C ILE A 29 12.15 23.88 -13.83
N ALA A 30 13.13 24.15 -12.97
CA ALA A 30 12.87 24.59 -11.59
C ALA A 30 12.17 25.96 -11.53
N GLU A 31 12.46 26.89 -12.44
CA GLU A 31 11.74 28.17 -12.53
C GLU A 31 10.32 28.03 -13.10
N THR A 32 10.09 27.10 -14.03
CA THR A 32 8.72 26.84 -14.53
C THR A 32 7.85 26.11 -13.50
N VAL A 33 8.43 25.26 -12.65
CA VAL A 33 7.72 24.57 -11.55
C VAL A 33 7.24 25.55 -10.46
N ASN A 34 7.93 26.69 -10.26
CA ASN A 34 7.52 27.70 -9.28
C ASN A 34 6.27 28.51 -9.69
N LYS A 35 5.84 28.45 -10.97
CA LYS A 35 4.62 29.10 -11.47
C LYS A 35 3.44 28.14 -11.63
N HIS A 36 3.53 26.94 -11.08
CA HIS A 36 2.30 26.19 -10.84
C HIS A 36 1.63 26.85 -9.63
N GLU A 37 0.70 27.76 -9.90
CA GLU A 37 -0.27 28.21 -8.92
C GLU A 37 -0.67 26.97 -8.11
N MET A 38 -0.50 27.06 -6.79
CA MET A 38 -1.10 26.10 -5.88
C MET A 38 -2.60 26.24 -6.12
N ASN A 39 -3.13 25.48 -7.09
CA ASN A 39 -4.51 25.10 -7.10
C ASN A 39 -4.76 24.62 -5.68
N GLU A 40 -5.60 25.36 -4.95
CA GLU A 40 -5.99 25.00 -3.61
C GLU A 40 -6.27 23.51 -3.63
N VAL A 41 -5.49 22.73 -2.87
CA VAL A 41 -5.81 21.32 -2.65
C VAL A 41 -7.24 21.38 -2.15
N PRO A 42 -8.23 20.89 -2.92
CA PRO A 42 -9.60 21.03 -2.49
C PRO A 42 -9.62 20.33 -1.15
N SER A 43 -9.89 21.09 -0.08
CA SER A 43 -9.99 20.55 1.28
C SER A 43 -11.32 19.81 1.35
N ASN A 44 -11.39 18.75 0.56
CA ASN A 44 -12.47 17.81 0.57
C ASN A 44 -12.23 16.97 1.83
N ASN A 45 -12.44 17.60 2.99
CA ASN A 45 -12.45 17.03 4.33
C ASN A 45 -13.67 16.10 4.51
N LYS A 46 -14.10 15.47 3.42
CA LYS A 46 -15.11 14.44 3.41
C LYS A 46 -14.44 13.18 3.96
N PRO A 47 -15.11 12.45 4.85
CA PRO A 47 -14.61 11.17 5.31
C PRO A 47 -14.38 10.24 4.12
N PHE A 48 -13.20 9.64 4.06
CA PHE A 48 -12.83 8.63 3.07
C PHE A 48 -12.57 7.30 3.77
N THR A 49 -13.08 6.22 3.20
CA THR A 49 -12.96 4.87 3.76
C THR A 49 -12.02 4.05 2.90
N ILE A 50 -11.03 3.41 3.54
CA ILE A 50 -10.10 2.48 2.90
C ILE A 50 -10.34 1.09 3.47
N SER A 51 -10.60 0.13 2.57
CA SER A 51 -10.69 -1.29 2.92
C SER A 51 -9.40 -1.99 2.50
N ILE A 52 -8.71 -2.61 3.45
CA ILE A 52 -7.47 -3.38 3.22
C ILE A 52 -7.78 -4.86 3.47
N LEU A 53 -7.64 -5.67 2.42
CA LEU A 53 -7.77 -7.13 2.49
C LEU A 53 -6.37 -7.74 2.38
N GLN A 54 -5.93 -8.49 3.40
CA GLN A 54 -4.58 -9.03 3.49
C GLN A 54 -4.62 -10.51 3.91
N THR A 55 -3.72 -11.31 3.35
CA THR A 55 -3.41 -12.68 3.80
C THR A 55 -1.91 -12.76 4.12
N THR A 56 -1.52 -13.67 5.00
CA THR A 56 -0.10 -13.99 5.27
C THR A 56 0.11 -15.49 5.15
N ASP A 57 1.37 -15.89 4.95
CA ASP A 57 1.82 -17.28 5.16
C ASP A 57 0.94 -18.35 4.51
N VAL A 58 0.60 -18.16 3.24
CA VAL A 58 -0.29 -19.10 2.52
C VAL A 58 0.41 -20.44 2.21
N HIS A 59 1.73 -20.55 2.43
CA HIS A 59 2.50 -21.80 2.31
C HIS A 59 2.23 -22.61 1.03
N CYS A 60 2.02 -21.93 -0.10
CA CYS A 60 1.70 -22.54 -1.39
C CYS A 60 0.45 -23.44 -1.38
N GLN A 61 -0.51 -23.19 -0.48
CA GLN A 61 -1.77 -23.93 -0.36
C GLN A 61 -2.77 -23.47 -1.43
N VAL A 62 -2.49 -23.83 -2.68
CA VAL A 62 -3.30 -23.44 -3.85
C VAL A 62 -4.70 -24.06 -3.82
N HIS A 63 -4.79 -25.31 -3.35
CA HIS A 63 -6.03 -26.08 -3.27
C HIS A 63 -6.55 -26.15 -1.83
N PRO A 64 -7.86 -26.41 -1.64
CA PRO A 64 -8.40 -26.66 -0.32
C PRO A 64 -7.68 -27.81 0.37
N HIS A 65 -7.35 -27.64 1.64
CA HIS A 65 -6.62 -28.60 2.44
C HIS A 65 -7.27 -28.74 3.82
N ASP A 66 -6.92 -29.79 4.56
CA ASP A 66 -7.48 -29.99 5.89
C ASP A 66 -6.83 -29.03 6.88
N GLU A 67 -7.64 -28.22 7.54
CA GLU A 67 -7.25 -27.46 8.72
C GLU A 67 -7.92 -28.06 9.96
N LEU A 68 -7.23 -27.94 11.09
CA LEU A 68 -7.70 -28.41 12.39
C LEU A 68 -8.53 -27.32 13.07
N PHE A 69 -9.73 -27.68 13.49
CA PHE A 69 -10.63 -26.87 14.29
C PHE A 69 -10.89 -27.55 15.63
N TRP A 70 -11.06 -26.74 16.68
CA TRP A 70 -11.52 -27.22 17.98
C TRP A 70 -12.99 -26.82 18.16
N GLU A 71 -13.88 -27.80 18.15
CA GLU A 71 -15.32 -27.57 18.17
C GLU A 71 -16.02 -28.57 19.09
N ASN A 72 -16.96 -28.10 19.91
CA ASN A 72 -17.75 -28.95 20.81
C ASN A 72 -16.87 -29.90 21.66
N ASN A 73 -15.74 -29.36 22.16
CA ASN A 73 -14.72 -30.10 22.93
C ASN A 73 -14.07 -31.27 22.17
N LYS A 74 -13.98 -31.18 20.84
CA LYS A 74 -13.35 -32.20 19.97
C LYS A 74 -12.52 -31.56 18.86
N ALA A 75 -11.48 -32.27 18.44
CA ALA A 75 -10.71 -31.97 17.24
C ALA A 75 -11.51 -32.37 15.99
N VAL A 76 -11.72 -31.44 15.07
CA VAL A 76 -12.44 -31.62 13.80
C VAL A 76 -11.59 -31.09 12.65
N PHE A 77 -11.39 -31.88 11.60
CA PHE A 77 -10.71 -31.42 10.39
C PHE A 77 -11.73 -31.02 9.32
N ARG A 78 -11.51 -29.89 8.67
CA ARG A 78 -12.35 -29.40 7.56
C ARG A 78 -11.48 -28.93 6.41
N LYS A 79 -12.01 -29.06 5.19
CA LYS A 79 -11.39 -28.47 4.00
C LYS A 79 -11.62 -26.97 3.97
N THR A 80 -10.53 -26.21 3.95
CA THR A 80 -10.53 -24.75 3.97
C THR A 80 -9.51 -24.18 3.00
N GLY A 81 -9.56 -22.87 2.80
CA GLY A 81 -8.64 -22.15 1.94
C GLY A 81 -8.83 -22.48 0.45
N GLY A 82 -7.72 -22.42 -0.29
CA GLY A 82 -7.69 -22.58 -1.74
C GLY A 82 -7.96 -21.27 -2.49
N TYR A 83 -7.24 -21.08 -3.60
CA TYR A 83 -7.23 -19.82 -4.33
C TYR A 83 -8.56 -19.54 -5.04
N ALA A 84 -9.30 -20.58 -5.44
CA ALA A 84 -10.63 -20.43 -6.01
C ALA A 84 -11.62 -19.80 -5.01
N HIS A 85 -11.57 -20.25 -3.75
CA HIS A 85 -12.42 -19.71 -2.68
C HIS A 85 -12.00 -18.27 -2.33
N LEU A 86 -10.70 -18.01 -2.19
CA LEU A 86 -10.18 -16.66 -1.94
C LEU A 86 -10.56 -15.69 -3.07
N ALA A 87 -10.44 -16.10 -4.32
CA ALA A 87 -10.80 -15.27 -5.47
C ALA A 87 -12.29 -14.91 -5.48
N ALA A 88 -13.17 -15.88 -5.21
CA ALA A 88 -14.61 -15.64 -5.12
C ALA A 88 -14.96 -14.69 -3.96
N TYR A 89 -14.32 -14.86 -2.80
CA TYR A 89 -14.48 -13.96 -1.67
C TYR A 89 -14.05 -12.53 -2.00
N LEU A 90 -12.84 -12.34 -2.55
CA LEU A 90 -12.34 -11.02 -2.96
C LEU A 90 -13.25 -10.37 -4.01
N GLN A 91 -13.78 -11.13 -4.96
CA GLN A 91 -14.71 -10.60 -5.95
C GLN A 91 -16.02 -10.11 -5.31
N LYS A 92 -16.50 -10.81 -4.27
CA LYS A 92 -17.69 -10.40 -3.51
C LYS A 92 -17.41 -9.11 -2.73
N GLU A 93 -16.34 -9.06 -1.94
CA GLU A 93 -16.00 -7.90 -1.12
C GLU A 93 -15.75 -6.64 -1.98
N ARG A 94 -15.14 -6.80 -3.16
CA ARG A 94 -14.92 -5.69 -4.11
C ARG A 94 -16.19 -5.09 -4.73
N LYS A 95 -17.33 -5.80 -4.69
CA LYS A 95 -18.61 -5.28 -5.22
C LYS A 95 -19.42 -4.53 -4.15
N VAL A 96 -19.11 -4.75 -2.88
CA VAL A 96 -19.89 -4.22 -1.75
C VAL A 96 -19.35 -2.86 -1.29
N GLY A 97 -18.06 -2.58 -1.52
CA GLY A 97 -17.46 -1.26 -1.35
C GLY A 97 -17.52 -0.43 -2.62
#